data_AF-X0VYK6-F1
#
_entry.id   AF-X0VYK6-F1
#
_cell.length_a   1.000
_cell.length_b   1.000
_cell.length_c   1.000
_cell.angle_alpha   90.00
_cell.angle_beta   90.00
_cell.angle_gamma   90.00
#
_symmetry.space_group_name_H-M   'P 1'
#
loop_
_entity.id
_entity.type
_entity.pdbx_description
1 polymer ?
#
loop_
_entity_poly.entity_id
_entity_poly.type
_entity_poly.pdbx_seq_one_letter_code
_entity_poly.pdbx_strand_id
1 'polypeptide(L)'
;FFSIGVEVEGWGFYVTHGDEIRSWNSIPFYGLERKTRRLTALTATQNKRIHYYCFAHFHNPAMQAALDGETIINGSWVATDPYAYEKLSVFSEPSQWLHGVNAKRGISWRLNMKLRTAREHLGANRYVVNLAKEM
;
A
#
# COMPACT_ATOMS: atom_id res chain seq x y z
N PHE A 1 5.06 -12.81 2.19
CA PHE A 1 3.95 -12.05 2.79
C PHE A 1 2.65 -12.82 2.62
N PHE A 2 1.68 -12.57 3.50
CA PHE A 2 0.34 -13.17 3.43
C PHE A 2 -0.63 -12.24 2.72
N SER A 3 -1.64 -12.83 2.09
CA SER A 3 -2.79 -12.11 1.54
C SER A 3 -4.07 -12.64 2.19
N ILE A 4 -5.06 -11.78 2.38
CA ILE A 4 -6.33 -12.17 3.00
C ILE A 4 -7.52 -11.52 2.28
N GLY A 5 -8.59 -12.29 2.13
CA GLY A 5 -9.92 -11.75 1.81
C GLY A 5 -10.72 -11.60 3.09
N VAL A 6 -11.25 -10.41 3.34
CA VAL A 6 -12.11 -10.13 4.51
C VAL A 6 -13.39 -9.45 4.05
N GLU A 7 -14.43 -9.57 4.85
CA GLU A 7 -15.68 -8.85 4.62
C GLU A 7 -15.87 -7.84 5.75
N VAL A 8 -16.23 -6.62 5.41
CA VAL A 8 -16.53 -5.54 6.36
C VAL A 8 -17.87 -4.94 5.95
N GLU A 9 -18.86 -5.02 6.83
CA GLU A 9 -20.21 -4.48 6.59
C GLU A 9 -20.86 -5.01 5.29
N GLY A 10 -20.60 -6.27 4.90
CA GLY A 10 -21.12 -6.85 3.65
C GLY A 10 -20.29 -6.52 2.39
N TRP A 11 -19.20 -5.76 2.53
CA TRP A 11 -18.31 -5.40 1.42
C TRP A 11 -17.03 -6.23 1.49
N GLY A 12 -16.71 -6.94 0.41
CA GLY A 12 -15.48 -7.71 0.30
C GLY A 12 -14.24 -6.85 0.04
N PHE A 13 -13.20 -7.11 0.82
CA PHE A 13 -11.87 -6.53 0.72
C PHE A 13 -10.85 -7.63 0.45
N TYR A 14 -9.87 -7.33 -0.39
CA TYR A 14 -8.68 -8.15 -0.54
C TYR A 14 -7.47 -7.33 -0.13
N VAL A 15 -6.69 -7.83 0.82
CA VAL A 15 -5.54 -7.14 1.37
C VAL A 15 -4.29 -7.97 1.13
N THR A 16 -3.28 -7.37 0.52
CA THR A 16 -1.94 -7.97 0.35
C THR A 16 -0.89 -6.88 0.37
N HIS A 17 0.37 -7.25 0.64
CA HIS A 17 1.47 -6.29 0.54
C HIS A 17 1.73 -5.89 -0.92
N GLY A 18 1.74 -6.84 -1.86
CA GLY A 18 1.85 -6.55 -3.29
C GLY A 18 3.26 -6.72 -3.88
N ASP A 19 4.16 -7.41 -3.18
CA ASP A 19 5.55 -7.70 -3.61
C ASP A 19 5.61 -8.45 -4.95
N GLU A 20 4.58 -9.25 -5.22
CA GLU A 20 4.50 -10.11 -6.40
C GLU A 20 4.14 -9.34 -7.68
N ILE A 21 3.74 -8.07 -7.55
CA ILE A 21 3.22 -7.26 -8.63
C ILE A 21 4.38 -6.58 -9.35
N ARG A 22 4.56 -6.95 -10.62
CA ARG A 22 5.62 -6.38 -11.45
C ARG A 22 5.24 -5.00 -11.97
N SER A 23 6.13 -4.05 -11.76
CA SER A 23 6.08 -2.71 -12.36
C SER A 23 6.61 -2.72 -13.79
N TRP A 24 6.10 -1.81 -14.61
CA TRP A 24 6.63 -1.50 -15.94
C TRP A 24 6.98 -0.02 -15.99
N ASN A 25 8.23 0.29 -16.37
CA ASN A 25 8.77 1.65 -16.34
C ASN A 25 8.50 2.35 -14.98
N SER A 26 8.81 1.64 -13.88
CA SER A 26 8.58 2.05 -12.49
C SER A 26 7.11 2.26 -12.06
N ILE A 27 6.14 2.03 -12.95
CA ILE A 27 4.72 2.20 -12.65
C ILE A 27 4.04 0.81 -12.55
N PRO A 28 3.37 0.48 -11.43
CA PRO A 28 2.77 -0.84 -11.20
C PRO A 28 1.40 -1.05 -11.87
N PHE A 29 0.98 -0.15 -12.76
CA PHE A 29 -0.38 -0.09 -13.30
C PHE A 29 -0.85 -1.41 -13.95
N TYR A 30 -0.08 -1.93 -14.91
CA TYR A 30 -0.45 -3.17 -15.62
C TYR A 30 -0.40 -4.42 -14.73
N GLY A 31 0.48 -4.43 -13.73
CA GLY A 31 0.57 -5.53 -12.76
C GLY A 31 -0.65 -5.56 -11.85
N LEU A 32 -1.06 -4.40 -11.35
CA LEU A 32 -2.24 -4.22 -10.50
C LEU A 32 -3.52 -4.64 -11.23
N GLU A 33 -3.75 -4.12 -12.43
CA GLU A 33 -4.94 -4.45 -13.24
C GLU A 33 -5.07 -5.96 -13.49
N ARG A 34 -3.95 -6.60 -13.84
CA ARG A 34 -3.92 -8.05 -14.07
C ARG A 34 -4.23 -8.83 -12.80
N LYS A 35 -3.67 -8.41 -11.66
CA LYS A 35 -3.90 -9.07 -10.37
C LYS A 35 -5.36 -8.92 -9.95
N THR A 36 -5.92 -7.71 -10.00
CA THR A 36 -7.30 -7.46 -9.60
C THR A 36 -8.27 -8.26 -10.45
N ARG A 37 -8.15 -8.23 -11.79
CA ARG A 37 -8.97 -9.07 -12.70
C ARG A 37 -8.94 -10.55 -12.36
N ARG A 38 -7.75 -11.11 -12.12
CA ARG A 38 -7.59 -12.54 -11.78
C ARG A 38 -8.22 -12.88 -10.44
N LEU A 39 -8.08 -12.00 -9.45
CA LEU A 39 -8.72 -12.16 -8.15
C LEU A 39 -10.24 -12.09 -8.26
N THR A 40 -10.79 -11.10 -8.99
CA THR A 40 -12.23 -11.00 -9.24
C THR A 40 -12.79 -12.29 -9.85
N ALA A 41 -12.12 -12.80 -10.89
CA ALA A 41 -12.52 -14.04 -11.56
C ALA A 41 -12.44 -15.24 -10.62
N LEU A 42 -11.37 -15.35 -9.81
CA LEU A 42 -11.20 -16.44 -8.85
C LEU A 42 -12.28 -16.43 -7.77
N THR A 43 -12.55 -15.27 -7.16
CA THR A 43 -13.57 -15.18 -6.10
C THR A 43 -14.97 -15.38 -6.62
N ALA A 44 -15.24 -15.02 -7.88
CA ALA A 44 -16.52 -15.28 -8.52
C ALA A 44 -16.85 -16.79 -8.58
N THR A 45 -15.86 -17.67 -8.73
CA THR A 45 -16.07 -19.13 -8.66
C THR A 45 -16.57 -19.62 -7.29
N GLN A 46 -16.37 -18.81 -6.25
CA GLN A 46 -16.79 -19.08 -4.88
C GLN A 46 -18.04 -18.28 -4.48
N ASN A 47 -18.72 -17.63 -5.44
CA ASN A 47 -19.80 -16.67 -5.18
C ASN A 47 -19.41 -15.55 -4.21
N LYS A 48 -18.11 -15.19 -4.17
CA LYS A 48 -17.58 -14.09 -3.38
C LYS A 48 -17.22 -12.92 -4.28
N ARG A 49 -17.43 -11.71 -3.78
CA ARG A 49 -17.16 -10.46 -4.51
C ARG A 49 -16.16 -9.62 -3.74
N ILE A 50 -15.10 -9.19 -4.42
CA ILE A 50 -14.16 -8.21 -3.90
C ILE A 50 -14.47 -6.86 -4.56
N HIS A 51 -14.73 -5.86 -3.72
CA HIS A 51 -14.97 -4.48 -4.15
C HIS A 51 -13.69 -3.65 -3.96
N TYR A 52 -12.96 -3.88 -2.87
CA TYR A 52 -11.79 -3.07 -2.50
C TYR A 52 -10.52 -3.92 -2.52
N TYR A 53 -9.57 -3.55 -3.38
CA TYR A 53 -8.27 -4.22 -3.48
C TYR A 53 -7.21 -3.34 -2.82
N CYS A 54 -6.78 -3.70 -1.62
CA CYS A 54 -5.81 -2.98 -0.82
C CYS A 54 -4.40 -3.55 -1.04
N PHE A 55 -3.51 -2.72 -1.59
CA PHE A 55 -2.11 -3.02 -1.83
C PHE A 55 -1.21 -2.06 -1.04
N ALA A 56 0.02 -2.50 -0.76
CA ALA A 56 1.10 -1.68 -0.22
C ALA A 56 2.30 -1.73 -1.19
N HIS A 57 3.53 -1.90 -0.68
CA HIS A 57 4.77 -2.11 -1.44
C HIS A 57 5.29 -0.91 -2.26
N PHE A 58 4.44 -0.17 -2.95
CA PHE A 58 4.89 0.87 -3.89
C PHE A 58 5.20 2.22 -3.24
N HIS A 59 4.91 2.35 -1.94
CA HIS A 59 5.21 3.52 -1.10
C HIS A 59 4.64 4.85 -1.61
N ASN A 60 3.70 4.80 -2.56
CA ASN A 60 3.06 5.96 -3.17
C ASN A 60 1.54 5.79 -3.05
N PRO A 61 0.87 6.58 -2.20
CA PRO A 61 -0.57 6.44 -2.00
C PRO A 61 -1.31 6.80 -3.28
N ALA A 62 -2.13 5.88 -3.78
CA ALA A 62 -2.88 6.07 -5.02
C ALA A 62 -4.17 5.26 -5.01
N MET A 63 -5.05 5.59 -5.96
CA MET A 63 -6.34 4.95 -6.17
C MET A 63 -6.59 4.76 -7.65
N GLN A 64 -7.24 3.65 -7.99
CA GLN A 64 -7.67 3.36 -9.35
C GLN A 64 -9.06 2.76 -9.32
N ALA A 65 -9.96 3.25 -10.18
CA ALA A 65 -11.28 2.65 -10.33
C ALA A 65 -11.14 1.18 -10.79
N ALA A 66 -11.97 0.31 -10.22
CA ALA A 66 -12.19 -1.04 -10.69
C ALA A 66 -13.63 -1.17 -11.21
N LEU A 67 -13.95 -2.27 -11.89
CA LEU A 67 -15.26 -2.48 -12.52
C LEU A 67 -16.43 -2.23 -11.56
N ASP A 68 -16.30 -2.70 -10.33
CA ASP A 68 -17.29 -2.53 -9.28
C ASP A 68 -16.59 -2.36 -7.92
N GLY A 69 -15.96 -1.20 -7.77
CA GLY A 69 -15.18 -0.83 -6.61
C GLY A 69 -13.87 -0.17 -7.02
N GLU A 70 -12.79 -0.45 -6.32
CA GLU A 70 -11.53 0.27 -6.51
C GLU A 70 -10.31 -0.50 -6.00
N THR A 71 -9.18 -0.17 -6.61
CA THR A 71 -7.85 -0.51 -6.12
C THR A 71 -7.33 0.64 -5.28
N ILE A 72 -6.84 0.33 -4.08
CA ILE A 72 -6.32 1.27 -3.10
C ILE A 72 -4.87 0.88 -2.83
N ILE A 73 -3.95 1.81 -3.06
CA ILE A 73 -2.53 1.63 -2.80
C ILE A 73 -2.19 2.48 -1.58
N ASN A 74 -1.75 1.85 -0.50
CA ASN A 74 -1.33 2.52 0.72
C ASN A 74 0.03 3.21 0.55
N GLY A 75 0.22 4.31 1.28
CA GLY A 75 1.51 4.97 1.38
C GLY A 75 2.50 4.21 2.26
N SER A 76 3.71 4.76 2.36
CA SER A 76 4.73 4.27 3.31
C SER A 76 4.48 4.86 4.70
N TRP A 77 4.75 4.11 5.76
CA TRP A 77 4.71 4.63 7.13
C TRP A 77 5.96 5.43 7.50
N VAL A 78 7.05 5.23 6.78
CA VAL A 78 8.34 5.90 6.99
C VAL A 78 8.76 6.61 5.72
N ALA A 79 9.49 7.70 5.84
CA ALA A 79 9.78 8.50 4.65
C ALA A 79 10.81 7.84 3.73
N THR A 80 11.82 7.22 4.33
CA THR A 80 12.84 6.44 3.66
C THR A 80 13.47 5.49 4.69
N ASP A 81 14.05 4.40 4.20
CA ASP A 81 14.87 3.48 4.99
C ASP A 81 16.26 3.36 4.32
N PRO A 82 17.26 2.72 4.95
CA PRO A 82 18.58 2.64 4.35
C PRO A 82 18.60 1.99 2.97
N TYR A 83 17.74 1.00 2.71
CA TYR A 83 17.67 0.35 1.40
C TYR A 83 17.06 1.30 0.35
N ALA A 84 15.93 1.93 0.66
CA ALA A 84 15.25 2.87 -0.22
C ALA A 84 16.11 4.11 -0.51
N TYR A 85 16.88 4.57 0.47
CA TYR A 85 17.81 5.68 0.31
C TYR A 85 18.98 5.29 -0.63
N GLU A 86 19.65 4.16 -0.39
CA GLU A 86 20.86 3.77 -1.13
C GLU A 86 20.58 3.21 -2.53
N LYS A 87 19.54 2.39 -2.67
CA LYS A 87 19.28 1.65 -3.91
C LYS A 87 18.29 2.34 -4.83
N LEU A 88 17.38 3.13 -4.27
CA LEU A 88 16.30 3.75 -5.02
C LEU A 88 16.41 5.28 -5.03
N SER A 89 17.16 5.87 -4.11
CA SER A 89 17.20 7.33 -3.88
C SER A 89 15.81 7.92 -3.69
N VAL A 90 14.92 7.19 -3.00
CA VAL A 90 13.51 7.56 -2.83
C VAL A 90 13.24 8.09 -1.43
N PHE A 91 12.48 9.18 -1.39
CA PHE A 91 11.78 9.70 -0.22
C PHE A 91 10.30 9.81 -0.57
N SER A 92 9.44 9.17 0.23
CA SER A 92 7.99 9.27 0.10
C SER A 92 7.41 10.00 1.30
N GLU A 93 6.36 10.80 1.12
CA GLU A 93 5.65 11.38 2.26
C GLU A 93 5.02 10.27 3.10
N PRO A 94 5.37 10.12 4.39
CA PRO A 94 4.76 9.13 5.26
C PRO A 94 3.24 9.30 5.28
N SER A 95 2.53 8.26 4.89
CA SER A 95 1.08 8.31 4.75
C SER A 95 0.41 6.96 4.88
N GLN A 96 -0.82 7.00 5.38
CA GLN A 96 -1.69 5.83 5.45
C GLN A 96 -3.12 6.20 5.09
N TRP A 97 -3.79 5.34 4.34
CA TRP A 97 -5.23 5.46 4.13
C TRP A 97 -6.00 5.02 5.37
N LEU A 98 -6.89 5.89 5.83
CA LEU A 98 -7.94 5.56 6.79
C LEU A 98 -9.29 5.75 6.10
N HIS A 99 -10.20 4.79 6.22
CA HIS A 99 -11.53 4.89 5.63
C HIS A 99 -12.59 4.23 6.51
N GLY A 100 -13.82 4.74 6.39
CA GLY A 100 -15.00 4.15 7.04
C GLY A 100 -15.89 3.44 6.03
N VAL A 101 -16.35 2.25 6.42
CA VAL A 101 -17.21 1.39 5.60
C VAL A 101 -18.65 1.48 6.10
N ASN A 102 -19.58 1.71 5.20
CA ASN A 102 -21.02 1.73 5.45
C ASN A 102 -21.67 0.52 4.78
N ALA A 103 -22.54 -0.20 5.50
CA ALA A 103 -23.18 -1.40 4.98
C ALA A 103 -23.89 -1.22 3.63
N LYS A 104 -24.47 -0.05 3.36
CA LYS A 104 -25.23 0.22 2.13
C LYS A 104 -24.39 0.78 0.98
N ARG A 105 -23.25 1.41 1.27
CA ARG A 105 -22.49 2.21 0.29
C ARG A 105 -21.01 1.86 0.19
N GLY A 106 -20.52 0.91 0.99
CA GLY A 106 -19.12 0.56 1.07
C GLY A 106 -18.30 1.69 1.69
N ILE A 107 -17.09 1.93 1.21
CA ILE A 107 -16.27 3.05 1.71
C ILE A 107 -17.00 4.37 1.45
N SER A 108 -17.41 5.04 2.53
CA SER A 108 -18.23 6.26 2.48
C SER A 108 -17.43 7.53 2.72
N TRP A 109 -16.26 7.41 3.33
CA TRP A 109 -15.29 8.48 3.49
C TRP A 109 -13.88 7.91 3.58
N ARG A 110 -12.88 8.73 3.26
CA ARG A 110 -11.46 8.35 3.33
C ARG A 110 -10.58 9.56 3.61
N LEU A 111 -9.54 9.34 4.39
CA LEU A 111 -8.50 10.30 4.74
C LEU A 111 -7.13 9.73 4.38
N ASN A 112 -6.31 10.53 3.67
CA ASN A 112 -4.89 10.27 3.53
C ASN A 112 -4.18 10.84 4.76
N MET A 113 -4.03 10.03 5.80
CA MET A 113 -3.38 10.44 7.04
C MET A 113 -1.91 10.70 6.75
N LYS A 114 -1.44 11.93 6.97
CA LYS A 114 -0.02 12.25 6.93
C LYS A 114 0.61 11.84 8.25
N LEU A 115 1.63 11.00 8.16
CA LEU A 115 2.29 10.38 9.30
C LEU A 115 3.67 10.99 9.58
N ARG A 116 4.05 12.03 8.82
CA ARG A 116 5.34 12.70 8.96
C ARG A 116 5.53 13.18 10.40
N THR A 117 6.65 12.82 10.98
CA THR A 117 7.07 13.29 12.30
C THR A 117 8.19 14.33 12.19
N ALA A 118 8.71 14.77 13.33
CA ALA A 118 9.93 15.57 13.34
C ALA A 118 11.17 14.75 12.95
N ARG A 119 11.14 13.40 12.92
CA ARG A 119 12.34 12.58 12.68
C ARG A 119 12.82 12.65 11.23
N GLU A 120 11.94 12.85 10.28
CA GLU A 120 12.17 12.60 8.86
C GLU A 120 13.31 13.46 8.27
N HIS A 121 13.60 14.62 8.86
CA HIS A 121 14.74 15.45 8.48
C HIS A 121 16.11 14.83 8.78
N LEU A 122 16.18 13.84 9.69
CA LEU A 122 17.40 13.13 10.07
C LEU A 122 17.79 12.07 9.02
N GLY A 123 16.94 11.82 8.02
CA GLY A 123 17.18 10.82 6.99
C GLY A 123 17.02 9.37 7.49
N ALA A 124 17.55 8.43 6.72
CA ALA A 124 17.47 6.99 7.02
C ALA A 124 18.26 6.63 8.29
N ASN A 125 17.74 5.69 9.08
CA ASN A 125 18.44 5.14 10.24
C ASN A 125 19.68 4.35 9.80
N ARG A 126 20.83 5.00 9.77
CA ARG A 126 22.11 4.35 9.51
C ARG A 126 22.77 3.92 10.83
N TYR A 127 23.56 2.86 10.76
CA TYR A 127 24.46 2.50 11.86
C TYR A 127 25.42 3.66 12.09
N VAL A 128 25.48 4.16 13.32
CA VAL A 128 26.51 5.12 13.75
C VAL A 128 27.72 4.31 14.18
N VAL A 129 28.83 4.43 13.46
CA VAL A 129 30.11 3.93 13.95
C VAL A 129 30.62 4.96 14.95
N ASN A 130 30.52 4.64 16.25
CA ASN A 130 31.25 5.37 17.27
C ASN A 130 32.72 5.05 17.11
N LEU A 131 33.44 5.87 16.34
CA LEU A 131 34.90 5.84 16.33
C LEU A 131 35.33 6.18 17.76
N ALA A 132 35.95 5.22 18.43
CA ALA A 132 36.50 5.42 19.77
C ALA A 132 37.40 6.67 19.71
N LYS A 133 37.14 7.65 20.59
CA LYS A 133 38.05 8.79 20.76
C LYS A 133 39.42 8.21 21.07
N GLU A 134 40.40 8.46 20.20
CA GLU A 134 41.80 8.20 20.49
C GLU A 134 42.14 8.88 21.83
N MET A 135 42.60 8.08 22.79
CA MET A 135 43.14 8.52 24.06
C MET A 135 44.54 9.11 23.86
#